data_AF-A0A382KSQ0-F1
#
_entry.id   AF-A0A382KSQ0-F1
#
_cell.length_a   1.000
_cell.length_b   1.000
_cell.length_c   1.000
_cell.angle_alpha   90.00
_cell.angle_beta   90.00
_cell.angle_gamma   90.00
#
_symmetry.space_group_name_H-M   'P 1'
#
loop_
_entity.id
_entity.type
_entity.pdbx_description
1 polymer ?
#
loop_
_entity_poly.entity_id
_entity_poly.type
_entity_poly.pdbx_seq_one_letter_code
_entity_poly.pdbx_strand_id
1 'polypeptide(L)' 'MNSIEAKFVELHPRSKPLADKANDLFAQGVTHVSRQMSPYPVYMERGLGPLKWDVDANEYID' A
#
# COMPACT_ATOMS: atom_id res chain seq x y z
N MET A 1 -13.27 -12.84 0.05
CA MET A 1 -12.79 -11.54 -0.48
C MET A 1 -13.94 -10.91 -1.21
N ASN A 2 -14.38 -9.72 -0.80
CA ASN A 2 -15.40 -9.01 -1.57
C ASN A 2 -14.81 -8.50 -2.91
N SER A 3 -15.64 -8.08 -3.86
CA SER A 3 -15.17 -7.65 -5.18
C SER A 3 -14.18 -6.47 -5.13
N ILE A 4 -14.32 -5.59 -4.12
CA ILE A 4 -13.44 -4.42 -3.94
C ILE A 4 -12.06 -4.85 -3.46
N GLU A 5 -11.99 -5.73 -2.46
CA GLU A 5 -10.73 -6.28 -1.94
C GLU A 5 -9.97 -7.07 -3.01
N ALA A 6 -10.69 -7.86 -3.83
CA ALA A 6 -10.07 -8.60 -4.92
C ALA A 6 -9.45 -7.64 -5.94
N LYS A 7 -10.16 -6.56 -6.31
CA LYS A 7 -9.63 -5.53 -7.21
C LYS A 7 -8.47 -4.76 -6.61
N PHE A 8 -8.52 -4.47 -5.31
CA PHE A 8 -7.41 -3.87 -4.59
C PHE A 8 -6.16 -4.75 -4.69
N VAL A 9 -6.26 -6.05 -4.44
CA VAL A 9 -5.10 -6.94 -4.55
C VAL A 9 -4.56 -7.03 -5.98
N GLU A 10 -5.45 -7.08 -6.98
CA GLU A 10 -5.06 -7.09 -8.40
C GLU A 10 -4.29 -5.82 -8.80
N LEU A 11 -4.67 -4.65 -8.27
CA LEU A 11 -4.05 -3.37 -8.61
C LEU A 11 -2.74 -3.09 -7.84
N HIS A 12 -2.47 -3.79 -6.74
CA HIS A 12 -1.32 -3.51 -5.87
C HIS A 12 -0.41 -4.74 -5.61
N PRO A 13 0.08 -5.43 -6.67
CA PRO A 13 0.89 -6.64 -6.52
C PRO A 13 2.28 -6.42 -5.92
N ARG A 14 2.89 -5.23 -6.11
CA ARG A 14 4.22 -4.89 -5.55
C ARG A 14 4.13 -4.31 -4.13
N SER A 15 3.01 -3.68 -3.77
CA SER A 15 2.78 -3.25 -2.38
C SER A 15 2.67 -4.44 -1.41
N LYS A 16 2.07 -5.56 -1.84
CA LYS A 16 1.89 -6.75 -0.98
C LYS A 16 3.21 -7.29 -0.39
N PRO A 17 4.24 -7.66 -1.17
CA PRO A 17 5.48 -8.21 -0.62
C PRO A 17 6.23 -7.21 0.27
N LEU A 18 6.05 -5.90 0.07
CA LEU A 18 6.61 -4.88 0.96
C LEU A 18 5.90 -4.87 2.32
N ALA A 19 4.57 -4.99 2.33
CA ALA A 19 3.79 -5.14 3.55
C ALA A 19 4.14 -6.44 4.31
N ASP A 20 4.26 -7.56 3.58
CA ASP A 20 4.66 -8.85 4.15
C ASP A 20 6.04 -8.71 4.84
N LYS A 21 7.03 -8.14 4.14
CA LYS A 21 8.36 -7.88 4.71
C LYS A 21 8.29 -6.94 5.93
N ALA A 22 7.45 -5.92 5.90
CA ALA A 22 7.33 -4.97 7.00
C ALA A 22 6.73 -5.62 8.25
N ASN A 23 5.78 -6.55 8.10
CA ASN A 23 5.19 -7.30 9.22
C ASN A 23 6.24 -8.14 9.98
N ASP A 24 7.29 -8.60 9.31
CA ASP A 24 8.39 -9.33 9.95
C ASP A 24 9.36 -8.41 10.72
N LEU A 25 9.32 -7.11 10.48
CA LEU A 25 10.28 -6.13 11.02
C LEU A 25 9.68 -5.19 12.06
N PHE A 26 8.41 -4.84 11.91
CA PHE A 26 7.72 -3.86 12.74
C PHE A 26 6.42 -4.45 13.29
N ALA A 27 6.08 -4.06 14.53
CA ALA A 27 4.79 -4.42 15.10
C ALA A 27 3.65 -3.89 14.22
N GLN A 28 2.77 -4.78 13.77
CA GLN A 28 1.69 -4.49 12.81
C GLN A 28 2.17 -3.96 11.44
N GLY A 29 3.44 -4.18 11.08
CA GLY A 29 3.98 -3.84 9.78
C GLY A 29 4.14 -2.34 9.50
N VAL A 30 3.98 -1.47 10.51
CA VAL A 30 4.07 -0.01 10.34
C VAL A 30 4.84 0.66 11.49
N THR A 31 5.49 1.78 11.18
CA THR A 31 6.16 2.63 12.18
C THR A 31 5.30 3.79 12.68
N HIS A 32 4.16 4.03 12.04
CA HIS A 32 3.15 5.00 12.46
C HIS A 32 1.76 4.37 12.33
N VAL A 33 1.03 4.25 13.45
CA VAL A 33 -0.22 3.47 13.53
C VAL A 33 -1.29 3.92 12.54
N SER A 34 -1.34 5.21 12.19
CA SER A 34 -2.31 5.72 11.21
C SER A 34 -2.09 5.20 9.78
N ARG A 35 -0.98 4.49 9.53
CA ARG A 35 -0.69 3.84 8.24
C ARG A 35 -1.14 2.38 8.21
N GLN A 36 -1.63 1.84 9.31
CA GLN A 36 -2.20 0.50 9.33
C GLN A 36 -3.47 0.46 8.48
N MET A 37 -3.58 -0.51 7.58
CA MET A 37 -4.70 -0.67 6.66
C MET A 37 -4.96 -2.15 6.37
N SER A 38 -6.22 -2.50 6.09
CA SER A 38 -6.62 -3.82 5.59
C SER A 38 -6.93 -3.75 4.08
N PRO A 39 -6.54 -4.74 3.25
CA PRO A 39 -5.82 -5.96 3.63
C PRO A 39 -4.32 -5.74 3.90
N TYR A 40 -3.73 -4.68 3.36
CA TYR A 40 -2.36 -4.23 3.63
C TYR A 40 -2.19 -2.77 3.13
N PRO A 41 -1.24 -2.00 3.65
CA PRO A 41 -1.00 -0.62 3.21
C PRO A 41 -0.47 -0.53 1.77
N VAL A 42 -0.83 0.54 1.05
CA VAL A 42 -0.24 0.91 -0.24
C VAL A 42 1.10 1.61 -0.01
N TYR A 43 2.12 1.21 -0.77
CA TYR A 43 3.45 1.79 -0.66
C TYR A 43 3.65 2.86 -1.73
N MET A 44 3.80 4.12 -1.32
CA MET A 44 4.04 5.24 -2.23
C MET A 44 5.53 5.30 -2.65
N GLU A 45 5.81 5.46 -3.95
CA GLU A 45 7.17 5.58 -4.49
C GLU A 45 7.53 7.02 -4.87
N ARG A 46 6.57 7.79 -5.38
CA ARG A 46 6.83 9.15 -5.89
C ARG A 46 5.67 10.10 -5.59
N GLY A 47 5.99 11.38 -5.41
CA GLY A 47 5.01 12.47 -5.37
C GLY A 47 5.52 13.70 -6.13
N LEU A 48 4.61 14.42 -6.80
CA LEU A 48 4.90 15.66 -7.52
C LEU A 48 3.65 16.55 -7.55
N GLY A 49 3.71 17.71 -6.88
CA GLY A 49 2.54 18.57 -6.73
C GLY A 49 1.40 17.84 -6.02
N PRO A 50 0.17 17.86 -6.55
CA PRO A 50 -0.99 17.16 -5.97
C PRO A 50 -1.08 15.68 -6.38
N LEU A 51 -0.05 15.12 -6.99
CA LEU A 51 -0.08 13.76 -7.51
C LEU A 51 0.89 12.85 -6.74
N LYS A 52 0.46 11.61 -6.50
CA LYS A 52 1.27 10.52 -5.94
C LYS A 52 1.19 9.28 -6.82
N TRP A 53 2.27 8.50 -6.81
CA TRP A 53 2.34 7.21 -7.46
C TRP A 53 2.81 6.17 -6.46
N ASP A 54 2.09 5.04 -6.41
CA ASP A 54 2.52 3.89 -5.66
C ASP A 54 3.64 3.12 -6.36
N VAL A 55 4.19 2.12 -5.67
CA VAL A 55 5.18 1.21 -6.24
C VAL A 55 4.63 0.38 -7.39
N ASP A 56 3.31 0.36 -7.62
CA ASP A 56 2.64 -0.32 -8.71
C ASP A 56 2.35 0.63 -9.90
N ALA A 57 2.83 1.88 -9.83
CA ALA A 57 2.62 2.97 -10.78
C ALA A 57 1.17 3.47 -10.92
N ASN A 58 0.29 3.13 -9.97
CA ASN A 58 -1.04 3.71 -9.86
C ASN A 58 -0.92 5.19 -9.49
N GLU A 59 -1.64 6.07 -10.19
CA GLU A 59 -1.67 7.50 -9.91
C GLU A 59 -2.85 7.88 -9.01
N TYR A 60 -2.57 8.75 -8.03
CA TYR A 60 -3.55 9.29 -7.09
C TYR A 60 -3.48 10.81 -7.08
N ILE A 61 -4.62 11.46 -6.94
CA ILE A 61 -4.71 12.86 -6.53
C ILE A 61 -4.74 12.88 -5.00
N ASP A 62 -3.79 13.58 -4.39
CA ASP A 62 -3.59 13.68 -2.94
C ASP A 62 -4.18 14.94 -2.31
#